data_AF-A0A1H9U5I3-F1
#
_entry.id   AF-A0A1H9U5I3-F1
#
_cell.length_a   1.000
_cell.length_b   1.000
_cell.length_c   1.000
_cell.angle_alpha   90.00
_cell.angle_beta   90.00
_cell.angle_gamma   90.00
#
_symmetry.space_group_name_H-M   'P 1'
#
loop_
_entity.id
_entity.type
_entity.pdbx_description
1 polymer ?
#
loop_
_entity_poly.entity_id
_entity_poly.type
_entity_poly.pdbx_seq_one_letter_code
_entity_poly.pdbx_strand_id
1 'polypeptide(L)'
;MDLTPYVASLGRELLTAVETGGDEASALVERLTVTMESAIRLALLEALSAAADEITADLAPDSVQVLLRGRDPKFVVTRRAPEPAVAPEPAPAPPAEDVAAGFEDGTTVRINVRLPEPLKAAIDEAAAKEGRSVNAWLVRAASAQLNPKREQTVAEAVTSSITGSQRFVGWVR
;
A
#
# COMPACT_ATOMS: atom_id res chain seq x y z
N MET A 1 27.23 6.28 -4.89
CA MET A 1 28.24 5.82 -5.85
C MET A 1 28.92 7.07 -6.36
N ASP A 2 30.24 7.10 -6.30
CA ASP A 2 31.01 8.22 -6.86
C ASP A 2 31.25 7.95 -8.35
N LEU A 3 30.83 8.87 -9.22
CA LEU A 3 30.99 8.78 -10.67
C LEU A 3 32.35 9.31 -11.16
N THR A 4 33.07 10.04 -10.31
CA THR A 4 34.36 10.68 -10.64
C THR A 4 35.40 9.70 -11.19
N PRO A 5 35.62 8.50 -10.61
CA PRO A 5 36.60 7.55 -11.18
C PRO A 5 36.22 7.05 -12.58
N TYR A 6 34.93 6.92 -12.88
CA TYR A 6 34.45 6.47 -14.19
C TYR A 6 34.69 7.54 -15.25
N VAL A 7 34.36 8.80 -14.95
CA VAL A 7 34.61 9.92 -15.86
C VAL A 7 36.12 10.12 -16.06
N ALA A 8 36.92 10.01 -15.01
CA ALA A 8 38.37 10.10 -15.09
C ALA A 8 38.98 8.95 -15.92
N SER A 9 38.41 7.73 -15.84
CA SER A 9 38.86 6.61 -16.68
C SER A 9 38.60 6.87 -18.15
N LEU A 10 37.40 7.36 -18.49
CA LEU A 10 37.06 7.70 -19.87
C LEU A 10 37.99 8.79 -20.43
N GLY A 11 38.32 9.81 -19.63
CA GLY A 11 39.28 10.84 -20.01
C GLY A 11 40.68 10.28 -20.30
N ARG A 12 41.16 9.34 -19.48
CA ARG A 12 42.45 8.66 -19.72
C ARG A 12 42.42 7.82 -21.00
N GLU A 13 41.35 7.06 -21.23
CA GLU A 13 41.20 6.25 -22.43
C GLU A 13 41.16 7.12 -23.70
N LEU A 14 40.47 8.26 -23.65
CA LEU A 14 40.47 9.23 -24.74
C LEU A 14 41.87 9.77 -25.01
N LEU A 15 42.65 10.09 -23.97
CA LEU A 15 44.02 10.55 -24.11
C LEU A 15 44.91 9.47 -24.73
N THR A 16 44.84 8.22 -24.27
CA THR A 16 45.56 7.09 -24.86
C THR A 16 45.23 6.92 -26.34
N ALA A 17 43.98 7.14 -26.75
CA ALA A 17 43.59 7.00 -28.15
C ALA A 17 44.22 8.07 -29.07
N VAL A 18 44.54 9.27 -28.55
CA VAL A 18 45.17 10.36 -29.33
C VAL A 18 46.68 10.49 -29.15
N GLU A 19 47.34 9.63 -28.37
CA GLU A 19 48.80 9.66 -28.19
C GLU A 19 49.57 9.55 -29.53
N THR A 20 48.96 8.94 -30.56
CA THR A 20 49.52 8.88 -31.92
C THR A 20 49.42 10.19 -32.72
N GLY A 21 48.59 11.14 -32.27
CA GLY A 21 48.30 12.42 -32.92
C GLY A 21 49.19 13.58 -32.49
N GLY A 22 50.14 13.35 -31.57
CA GLY A 22 51.06 14.36 -31.07
C GLY A 22 50.53 15.24 -29.93
N ASP A 23 51.37 16.14 -29.43
CA ASP A 23 51.13 16.92 -28.20
C ASP A 23 49.91 17.85 -28.31
N GLU A 24 49.65 18.41 -29.50
CA GLU A 24 48.51 19.32 -29.73
C GLU A 24 47.16 18.60 -29.65
N ALA A 25 47.09 17.37 -30.17
CA ALA A 25 45.90 16.52 -30.07
C ALA A 25 45.62 16.13 -28.62
N SER A 26 46.66 15.80 -27.86
CA SER A 26 46.57 15.49 -26.43
C SER A 26 46.04 16.70 -25.63
N ALA A 27 46.60 17.89 -25.86
CA ALA A 27 46.17 19.13 -25.21
C ALA A 27 44.73 19.54 -25.57
N LEU A 28 44.24 19.17 -26.76
CA LEU A 28 42.83 19.37 -27.14
C LEU A 28 41.92 18.43 -26.35
N VAL A 29 42.28 17.15 -26.26
CA VAL A 29 41.48 16.13 -25.55
C VAL A 29 41.39 16.42 -24.06
N GLU A 30 42.47 16.87 -23.42
CA GLU A 30 42.44 17.28 -22.01
C GLU A 30 41.43 18.41 -21.77
N ARG A 31 41.46 19.48 -22.58
CA ARG A 31 40.51 20.60 -22.50
C ARG A 31 39.07 20.16 -22.76
N LEU A 32 38.88 19.28 -23.74
CA LEU A 32 37.56 18.75 -24.07
C LEU A 32 37.02 17.90 -22.91
N THR A 33 37.84 17.04 -22.32
CA THR A 33 37.46 16.18 -21.19
C THR A 33 36.99 17.01 -20.00
N VAL A 34 37.72 18.07 -19.64
CA VAL A 34 37.34 18.98 -18.56
C VAL A 34 36.00 19.66 -18.87
N THR A 35 35.78 20.08 -20.12
CA THR A 35 34.54 20.76 -20.53
C THR A 35 33.35 19.79 -20.58
N MET A 36 33.58 18.54 -20.94
CA MET A 36 32.54 17.51 -21.10
C MET A 36 32.25 16.74 -19.81
N GLU A 37 33.04 16.89 -18.74
CA GLU A 37 32.87 16.14 -17.49
C GLU A 37 31.41 16.20 -16.98
N SER A 38 30.80 17.38 -16.97
CA SER A 38 29.43 17.56 -16.50
C SER A 38 28.40 16.88 -17.41
N ALA A 39 28.61 16.91 -18.73
CA ALA A 39 27.72 16.26 -19.71
C ALA A 39 27.82 14.74 -19.63
N ILE A 40 29.04 14.20 -19.52
CA ILE A 40 29.27 12.75 -19.34
C ILE A 40 28.62 12.27 -18.05
N ARG A 41 28.80 13.01 -16.96
CA ARG A 41 28.18 12.68 -15.67
C ARG A 41 26.66 12.66 -15.76
N LEU A 42 26.06 13.64 -16.44
CA LEU A 42 24.60 13.68 -16.65
C LEU A 42 24.13 12.47 -17.45
N ALA A 43 24.80 12.15 -18.56
CA ALA A 43 24.46 10.98 -19.38
C ALA A 43 24.56 9.66 -18.59
N LEU A 44 25.57 9.52 -17.72
CA LEU A 44 25.69 8.36 -16.83
C LEU A 44 24.52 8.28 -15.84
N LEU A 45 24.08 9.41 -15.28
CA LEU A 45 22.92 9.45 -14.39
C LEU A 45 21.64 9.06 -15.12
N GLU A 46 21.41 9.57 -16.32
CA GLU A 46 20.26 9.20 -17.16
C GLU A 46 20.25 7.70 -17.48
N ALA A 47 21.41 7.14 -17.86
CA ALA A 47 21.55 5.71 -18.12
C ALA A 47 21.27 4.85 -16.89
N LEU A 48 21.78 5.24 -15.70
CA LEU A 48 21.52 4.52 -14.45
C LEU A 48 20.04 4.58 -14.05
N SER A 49 19.37 5.73 -14.29
CA SER A 49 17.93 5.87 -14.05
C SER A 49 17.12 4.96 -14.97
N ALA A 50 17.39 4.97 -16.27
CA ALA A 50 16.71 4.10 -17.23
C ALA A 50 16.92 2.61 -16.91
N ALA A 51 18.15 2.22 -16.54
CA ALA A 51 18.44 0.86 -16.11
C ALA A 51 17.66 0.46 -14.85
N ALA A 52 17.49 1.37 -13.89
CA ALA A 52 16.69 1.10 -12.69
C ALA A 52 15.20 0.88 -13.00
N ASP A 53 14.66 1.59 -13.98
CA ASP A 53 13.27 1.42 -14.44
C ASP A 53 13.08 0.06 -15.12
N GLU A 54 14.00 -0.35 -15.99
CA GLU A 54 14.00 -1.69 -16.61
C GLU A 54 14.08 -2.81 -15.56
N ILE A 55 15.03 -2.69 -14.63
CA ILE A 55 15.18 -3.63 -13.52
C ILE A 55 13.92 -3.69 -12.66
N THR A 56 13.28 -2.54 -12.39
CA THR A 56 12.03 -2.47 -11.61
C THR A 56 10.87 -3.17 -12.30
N ALA A 57 10.78 -3.08 -13.63
CA ALA A 57 9.75 -3.78 -14.39
C ALA A 57 9.88 -5.31 -14.24
N ASP A 58 11.12 -5.81 -14.23
CA ASP A 58 11.41 -7.24 -14.11
C ASP A 58 11.37 -7.77 -12.66
N LEU A 59 11.55 -6.90 -11.65
CA LEU A 59 11.62 -7.28 -10.24
C LEU A 59 10.28 -7.31 -9.49
N ALA A 60 9.15 -7.09 -10.18
CA ALA A 60 7.84 -7.05 -9.53
C ALA A 60 7.60 -8.27 -8.60
N PRO A 61 7.15 -8.07 -7.35
CA PRO A 61 6.60 -6.84 -6.75
C PRO A 61 7.62 -5.88 -6.13
N ASP A 62 8.90 -6.21 -6.17
CA ASP A 62 9.99 -5.37 -5.64
C ASP A 62 10.35 -4.27 -6.65
N SER A 63 11.02 -3.21 -6.19
CA SER A 63 11.45 -2.11 -7.05
C SER A 63 12.85 -1.61 -6.71
N VAL A 64 13.53 -1.07 -7.71
CA VAL A 64 14.87 -0.50 -7.60
C VAL A 64 14.82 0.95 -8.06
N GLN A 65 15.24 1.88 -7.20
CA GLN A 65 15.24 3.31 -7.51
C GLN A 65 16.65 3.90 -7.36
N VAL A 66 16.93 4.95 -8.12
CA VAL A 66 18.17 5.75 -7.99
C VAL A 66 17.88 7.02 -7.19
N LEU A 67 18.44 7.11 -5.99
CA LEU A 67 18.38 8.30 -5.15
C LEU A 67 19.67 9.11 -5.29
N LEU A 68 19.54 10.40 -5.59
CA LEU A 68 20.68 11.32 -5.61
C LEU A 68 20.95 11.89 -4.21
N ARG A 69 22.19 11.76 -3.73
CA ARG A 69 22.70 12.45 -2.54
C ARG A 69 23.76 13.44 -3.01
N GLY A 70 23.36 14.69 -3.22
CA GLY A 70 24.21 15.66 -3.90
C GLY A 70 24.45 15.22 -5.34
N ARG A 71 25.70 14.85 -5.67
CA ARG A 71 26.08 14.35 -7.01
C ARG A 71 26.27 12.83 -7.07
N ASP A 72 26.05 12.14 -5.95
CA ASP A 72 26.30 10.71 -5.85
C ASP A 72 25.00 9.90 -5.94
N PRO A 73 24.78 9.12 -7.01
CA PRO A 73 23.62 8.23 -7.11
C PRO A 73 23.73 7.06 -6.14
N LYS A 74 22.62 6.63 -5.56
CA LYS A 74 22.51 5.44 -4.70
C LYS A 74 21.32 4.60 -5.13
N PHE A 75 21.54 3.32 -5.36
CA PHE A 75 20.46 2.37 -5.57
C PHE A 75 19.77 2.06 -4.24
N VAL A 76 18.45 2.13 -4.25
CA VAL A 76 17.60 1.75 -3.14
C VAL A 76 16.66 0.68 -3.64
N VAL A 77 16.76 -0.51 -3.05
CA VAL A 77 15.85 -1.62 -3.33
C VAL A 77 14.72 -1.57 -2.32
N THR A 78 13.50 -1.40 -2.79
CA THR A 78 12.31 -1.49 -1.97
C THR A 78 11.71 -2.87 -2.16
N ARG A 79 11.78 -3.70 -1.12
CA ARG A 79 11.08 -4.97 -1.11
C ARG A 79 9.66 -4.75 -0.65
N ARG A 80 8.67 -5.15 -1.44
CA ARG A 80 7.29 -5.15 -0.95
C ARG A 80 7.21 -6.25 0.09
N ALA A 81 6.91 -5.87 1.35
CA ALA A 81 6.59 -6.87 2.36
C ALA A 81 5.46 -7.74 1.78
N PRO A 82 5.54 -9.07 1.87
CA PRO A 82 4.45 -9.91 1.41
C PRO A 82 3.18 -9.34 2.05
N GLU A 83 2.21 -9.01 1.20
CA GLU A 83 0.83 -8.92 1.67
C GLU A 83 0.66 -10.17 2.54
N PRO A 84 0.23 -10.03 3.83
CA PRO A 84 -0.04 -11.22 4.61
C PRO A 84 -0.92 -12.05 3.71
N ALA A 85 -0.42 -13.24 3.36
CA ALA A 85 -1.16 -14.17 2.54
C ALA A 85 -2.56 -14.13 3.13
N VAL A 86 -3.56 -13.85 2.30
CA VAL A 86 -4.91 -14.29 2.63
C VAL A 86 -4.67 -15.75 2.97
N ALA A 87 -4.69 -16.05 4.28
CA ALA A 87 -4.47 -17.40 4.72
C ALA A 87 -5.48 -18.21 3.90
N PRO A 88 -5.09 -19.34 3.29
CA PRO A 88 -6.11 -20.25 2.82
C PRO A 88 -7.05 -20.42 4.01
N GLU A 89 -8.28 -20.01 3.79
CA GLU A 89 -9.38 -20.04 4.73
C GLU A 89 -9.17 -21.29 5.59
N PRO A 90 -9.00 -21.17 6.93
CA PRO A 90 -9.12 -22.35 7.74
C PRO A 90 -10.51 -22.88 7.41
N ALA A 91 -10.56 -24.09 6.84
CA ALA A 91 -11.80 -24.75 6.43
C ALA A 91 -12.88 -24.40 7.44
N PRO A 92 -14.05 -23.92 6.98
CA PRO A 92 -14.97 -23.16 7.80
C PRO A 92 -15.18 -23.88 9.12
N ALA A 93 -14.62 -23.33 10.19
CA ALA A 93 -15.14 -23.63 11.50
C ALA A 93 -16.61 -23.17 11.43
N PRO A 94 -17.57 -24.01 11.85
CA PRO A 94 -18.98 -23.70 11.70
C PRO A 94 -19.21 -22.28 12.23
N PRO A 95 -19.89 -21.41 11.45
CA PRO A 95 -20.07 -20.04 11.86
C PRO A 95 -20.73 -20.04 13.23
N ALA A 96 -20.04 -19.45 14.21
CA ALA A 96 -20.75 -18.94 15.37
C ALA A 96 -21.63 -17.82 14.84
N GLU A 97 -22.89 -18.16 14.61
CA GLU A 97 -23.96 -17.23 14.29
C GLU A 97 -23.95 -16.13 15.35
N ASP A 98 -23.45 -14.95 14.99
CA ASP A 98 -23.82 -13.73 15.67
C ASP A 98 -24.32 -12.73 14.63
N VAL A 99 -25.64 -12.81 14.49
CA VAL A 99 -26.50 -12.09 13.57
C VAL A 99 -26.39 -10.59 13.83
N ALA A 100 -25.80 -9.84 12.90
CA ALA A 100 -25.97 -8.39 12.82
C ALA A 100 -26.36 -8.00 11.38
N ALA A 101 -27.59 -8.40 11.00
CA ALA A 101 -28.21 -8.05 9.73
C ALA A 101 -28.30 -6.53 9.55
N GLY A 102 -27.57 -6.00 8.57
CA GLY A 102 -27.76 -4.62 8.12
C GLY A 102 -26.87 -4.18 6.96
N PHE A 103 -25.62 -4.65 6.89
CA PHE A 103 -24.64 -4.15 5.92
C PHE A 103 -23.64 -5.22 5.43
N GLU A 104 -23.94 -6.52 5.61
CA GLU A 104 -22.97 -7.60 5.38
C GLU A 104 -23.05 -8.30 4.02
N ASP A 105 -23.79 -7.74 3.06
CA ASP A 105 -23.92 -8.32 1.71
C ASP A 105 -23.35 -7.39 0.63
N GLY A 106 -22.17 -6.83 0.89
CA GLY A 106 -21.50 -5.92 -0.01
C GLY A 106 -19.99 -5.90 0.18
N THR A 107 -19.28 -5.64 -0.91
CA THR A 107 -17.83 -5.41 -0.95
C THR A 107 -17.41 -4.44 0.17
N THR A 108 -16.67 -4.95 1.16
CA THR A 108 -16.15 -4.13 2.26
C THR A 108 -15.11 -3.14 1.73
N VAL A 109 -15.33 -1.84 1.92
CA VAL A 109 -14.40 -0.79 1.50
C VAL A 109 -13.46 -0.43 2.67
N ARG A 110 -12.15 -0.45 2.44
CA ARG A 110 -11.15 -0.07 3.46
C ARG A 110 -11.09 1.46 3.62
N ILE A 111 -11.23 1.95 4.85
CA ILE A 111 -11.16 3.37 5.19
C ILE A 111 -10.08 3.59 6.28
N ASN A 112 -9.25 4.63 6.13
CA ASN A 112 -8.30 5.06 7.16
C ASN A 112 -8.86 6.29 7.91
N VAL A 113 -9.09 6.16 9.21
CA VAL A 113 -9.63 7.25 10.07
C VAL A 113 -8.55 7.70 11.06
N ARG A 114 -8.41 9.01 11.24
CA ARG A 114 -7.56 9.60 12.29
C ARG A 114 -8.43 10.03 13.47
N LEU A 115 -8.23 9.41 14.62
CA LEU A 115 -8.98 9.69 15.83
C LEU A 115 -8.08 10.40 16.84
N PRO A 116 -8.61 11.38 17.60
CA PRO A 116 -7.95 11.86 18.82
C PRO A 116 -7.69 10.69 19.77
N GLU A 117 -6.54 10.69 20.44
CA GLU A 117 -6.14 9.66 21.41
C GLU A 117 -7.22 9.30 22.45
N PRO A 118 -7.91 10.27 23.12
CA PRO A 118 -8.93 9.91 24.11
C PRO A 118 -10.14 9.19 23.50
N LEU A 119 -10.46 9.47 22.24
CA LEU A 119 -11.58 8.83 21.56
C LEU A 119 -11.24 7.38 21.19
N LYS A 120 -10.01 7.12 20.75
CA LYS A 120 -9.54 5.74 20.49
C LYS A 120 -9.61 4.88 21.75
N ALA A 121 -9.13 5.41 22.89
CA ALA A 121 -9.15 4.67 24.16
C ALA A 121 -10.57 4.28 24.60
N ALA A 122 -11.53 5.21 24.49
CA ALA A 122 -12.93 4.94 24.81
C ALA A 122 -13.55 3.86 23.90
N ILE A 123 -13.21 3.85 22.61
CA ILE A 123 -13.66 2.85 21.65
C ILE A 123 -13.09 1.46 21.99
N ASP A 124 -11.79 1.39 22.30
CA ASP A 124 -11.13 0.13 22.65
C ASP A 124 -11.76 -0.49 23.91
N GLU A 125 -12.06 0.32 24.92
CA GLU A 125 -12.71 -0.13 26.15
C GLU A 125 -14.15 -0.63 25.90
N ALA A 126 -14.93 0.10 25.08
CA ALA A 126 -16.29 -0.30 24.73
C ALA A 126 -16.31 -1.60 23.92
N ALA A 127 -15.39 -1.76 22.97
CA ALA A 127 -15.25 -2.99 22.19
C ALA A 127 -14.85 -4.18 23.07
N ALA A 128 -13.92 -3.97 24.02
CA ALA A 128 -13.46 -5.00 24.95
C ALA A 128 -14.57 -5.47 25.91
N LYS A 129 -15.37 -4.53 26.46
CA LYS A 129 -16.53 -4.85 27.32
C LYS A 129 -17.55 -5.76 26.62
N GLU A 130 -17.63 -5.64 25.31
CA GLU A 130 -18.58 -6.37 24.48
C GLU A 130 -17.98 -7.60 23.80
N GLY A 131 -16.71 -7.91 24.06
CA GLY A 131 -16.01 -9.05 23.46
C GLY A 131 -15.87 -8.95 21.94
N ARG A 132 -15.94 -7.74 21.37
CA ARG A 132 -15.94 -7.51 19.92
C ARG A 132 -14.64 -6.85 19.48
N SER A 133 -14.28 -7.06 18.21
CA SER A 133 -13.21 -6.27 17.60
C SER A 133 -13.65 -4.81 17.48
N VAL A 134 -12.69 -3.89 17.55
CA VAL A 134 -12.93 -2.45 17.37
C VAL A 134 -13.64 -2.17 16.05
N ASN A 135 -13.25 -2.86 14.96
CA ASN A 135 -13.88 -2.70 13.66
C ASN A 135 -15.35 -3.15 13.68
N ALA A 136 -15.66 -4.31 14.27
CA ALA A 136 -17.04 -4.79 14.37
C ALA A 136 -17.90 -3.89 15.24
N TRP A 137 -17.34 -3.41 16.36
CA TRP A 137 -18.02 -2.46 17.24
C TRP A 137 -18.32 -1.13 16.52
N LEU A 138 -17.35 -0.60 15.76
CA LEU A 138 -17.52 0.64 14.97
C LEU A 138 -18.54 0.48 13.84
N VAL A 139 -18.49 -0.62 13.09
CA VAL A 139 -19.45 -0.91 12.02
C VAL A 139 -20.87 -0.99 12.59
N ARG A 140 -21.06 -1.68 13.73
CA ARG A 140 -22.36 -1.75 14.39
C ARG A 140 -22.81 -0.40 14.94
N ALA A 141 -21.93 0.36 15.59
CA ALA A 141 -22.26 1.69 16.10
C ALA A 141 -22.68 2.64 14.98
N ALA A 142 -21.99 2.62 13.84
CA ALA A 142 -22.36 3.37 12.65
C ALA A 142 -23.71 2.90 12.08
N SER A 143 -23.92 1.59 11.99
CA SER A 143 -25.17 0.99 11.50
C SER A 143 -26.36 1.34 12.38
N ALA A 144 -26.19 1.35 13.71
CA ALA A 144 -27.23 1.72 14.66
C ALA A 144 -27.65 3.19 14.51
N GLN A 145 -26.68 4.10 14.30
CA GLN A 145 -26.97 5.52 14.08
C GLN A 145 -27.62 5.79 12.73
N LEU A 146 -27.27 5.03 11.70
CA LEU A 146 -27.87 5.14 10.37
C LEU A 146 -29.24 4.46 10.27
N ASN A 147 -29.57 3.55 11.20
CA ASN A 147 -30.81 2.78 11.17
C ASN A 147 -31.62 2.87 12.49
N PRO A 148 -31.97 4.08 12.95
CA PRO A 148 -32.64 4.28 14.26
C PRO A 148 -34.05 3.68 14.33
N LYS A 149 -34.61 3.22 13.19
CA LYS A 149 -36.01 2.79 13.07
C LYS A 149 -36.21 1.28 13.24
N ARG A 150 -35.15 0.47 13.28
CA ARG A 150 -35.28 -1.02 13.30
C ARG A 150 -35.47 -1.61 14.69
N GLU A 151 -34.93 -0.98 15.74
CA GLU A 151 -35.09 -1.46 17.12
C GLU A 151 -36.48 -1.17 17.70
N GLN A 152 -37.14 -0.08 17.29
CA GLN A 152 -38.50 0.23 17.74
C GLN A 152 -39.53 -0.78 17.20
N THR A 153 -39.40 -1.23 15.94
CA THR A 153 -40.35 -2.18 15.33
C THR A 153 -40.26 -3.58 15.91
N VAL A 154 -39.07 -4.02 16.35
CA VAL A 154 -38.89 -5.35 16.97
C VAL A 154 -39.43 -5.35 18.40
N ALA A 155 -39.25 -4.27 19.16
CA ALA A 155 -39.84 -4.14 20.49
C ALA A 155 -41.39 -4.15 20.45
N GLU A 156 -41.99 -3.49 19.45
CA GLU A 156 -43.46 -3.38 19.33
C GLU A 156 -44.12 -4.69 18.82
N ALA A 157 -43.43 -5.46 17.97
CA ALA A 157 -43.91 -6.75 17.43
C ALA A 157 -43.91 -7.88 18.47
N VAL A 158 -42.97 -7.87 19.44
CA VAL A 158 -42.91 -8.88 20.51
C VAL A 158 -44.06 -8.69 21.50
N THR A 159 -44.48 -7.46 21.78
CA THR A 159 -45.63 -7.19 22.66
C THR A 159 -46.99 -7.53 22.06
N SER A 160 -47.14 -7.50 20.73
CA SER A 160 -48.42 -7.68 20.04
C SER A 160 -48.72 -9.14 19.64
N SER A 161 -47.74 -10.05 19.75
CA SER A 161 -47.89 -11.48 19.40
C SER A 161 -48.37 -12.38 20.55
N ILE A 162 -48.48 -11.84 21.78
CA ILE A 162 -48.95 -12.60 22.96
C ILE A 162 -50.49 -12.65 23.07
N THR A 163 -51.23 -11.82 22.31
CA THR A 163 -52.70 -11.76 22.36
C THR A 163 -53.34 -12.09 21.02
N GLY A 164 -53.58 -13.37 20.72
CA GLY A 164 -54.29 -13.74 19.49
C GLY A 164 -54.50 -15.24 19.26
N SER A 165 -55.05 -15.96 20.25
CA SER A 165 -55.37 -17.39 20.14
C SER A 165 -56.49 -17.70 19.12
N GLN A 166 -56.09 -18.43 18.08
CA GLN A 166 -56.76 -19.55 17.38
C GLN A 166 -58.24 -19.50 16.99
N ARG A 167 -58.51 -19.71 15.69
CA ARG A 167 -59.71 -20.38 15.17
C ARG A 167 -59.34 -21.32 14.02
N PHE A 168 -59.54 -22.62 14.24
CA PHE A 168 -59.58 -23.65 13.18
C PHE A 168 -61.02 -23.77 12.65
N VAL A 169 -61.18 -23.81 11.32
CA VAL A 169 -62.41 -24.31 10.67
C VAL A 169 -61.98 -25.24 9.54
N GLY A 170 -62.36 -26.51 9.67
CA GLY A 170 -62.16 -27.54 8.66
C GLY A 170 -63.19 -27.46 7.53
N TRP A 171 -62.89 -28.13 6.42
CA TRP A 171 -63.87 -28.42 5.38
C TRP A 171 -63.77 -29.87 4.92
N VAL A 172 -64.95 -30.48 4.81
CA VAL A 172 -65.22 -31.82 4.30
C VAL A 172 -65.59 -31.71 2.83
N ARG A 173 -64.94 -32.49 1.96
CA ARG A 173 -65.56 -33.58 1.17
C ARG A 173 -64.49 -34.33 0.38
#